data_AF-A0A7D3X1B0-F1
#
_entry.id   AF-A0A7D3X1B0-F1
#
_cell.length_a   1.000
_cell.length_b   1.000
_cell.length_c   1.000
_cell.angle_alpha   90.00
_cell.angle_beta   90.00
_cell.angle_gamma   90.00
#
_symmetry.space_group_name_H-M   'P 1'
#
loop_
_entity.id
_entity.type
_entity.pdbx_description
1 polymer ?
#
loop_
_entity_poly.entity_id
_entity_poly.type
_entity_poly.pdbx_seq_one_letter_code
_entity_poly.pdbx_strand_id
1 'polypeptide(L)'
;MKKGLLLSLLLIVTLFQAVLAQTRTVSGRVTDRKTGEGLPGATILLKGTTTGISSNADGQFTLNVPNTGGVLVVSSVGFTTQEQAIGSASVVNIALGADSKQLNEIVVVGYGTQSKALVTGAVATVDAKQFQDQPVTGLDQALQGRASGVQVTSSSGTPGGGVSVRIRGANSITASSEPLYVIDGVPINTGSYSDIGVGNQQTNALADINPNDIASMEILKDASASAIYGSRAANGVVLITTKHGQQGKTRISLDVYGGVQQVRKELAVLNGQQAQDLINESRTNVGAAPAT
;
A
#
# COMPACT_ATOMS: atom_id res chain seq x y z
N MET A 1 45.41 -49.28 -32.11
CA MET A 1 45.18 -48.16 -33.06
C MET A 1 43.87 -47.40 -32.82
N LYS A 2 42.75 -48.03 -32.43
CA LYS A 2 41.45 -47.33 -32.25
C LYS A 2 41.35 -46.38 -31.03
N LYS A 3 42.09 -46.64 -29.95
CA LYS A 3 42.04 -45.82 -28.71
C LYS A 3 42.73 -44.45 -28.83
N GLY A 4 43.82 -44.36 -29.60
CA GLY A 4 44.52 -43.09 -29.84
C GLY A 4 43.75 -42.11 -30.72
N LEU A 5 43.02 -42.63 -31.71
CA LEU A 5 42.14 -41.84 -32.58
C LEU A 5 40.94 -41.23 -31.81
N LEU A 6 40.37 -42.01 -30.88
CA LEU A 6 39.27 -41.55 -30.01
C LEU A 6 39.73 -40.46 -29.03
N LEU A 7 40.96 -40.57 -28.50
CA LEU A 7 41.53 -39.56 -27.61
C LEU A 7 41.84 -38.24 -28.33
N SER A 8 42.31 -38.30 -29.60
CA SER A 8 42.57 -37.09 -30.39
C SER A 8 41.27 -36.41 -30.82
N LEU A 9 40.21 -37.17 -31.10
CA LEU A 9 38.89 -36.63 -31.43
C LEU A 9 38.28 -35.90 -30.22
N LEU A 10 38.42 -36.47 -29.02
CA LEU A 10 37.94 -35.84 -27.78
C LEU A 10 38.68 -34.51 -27.51
N LEU A 11 40.00 -34.47 -27.73
CA LEU A 11 40.82 -33.27 -27.54
C LEU A 11 40.44 -32.15 -28.53
N ILE A 12 40.17 -32.50 -29.79
CA ILE A 12 39.74 -31.54 -30.82
C ILE A 12 38.36 -30.95 -30.47
N VAL A 13 37.40 -31.78 -30.02
CA VAL A 13 36.07 -31.30 -29.62
C VAL A 13 36.15 -30.36 -28.40
N THR A 14 37.06 -30.61 -27.45
CA THR A 14 37.27 -29.69 -26.33
C THR A 14 37.93 -28.37 -26.72
N LEU A 15 38.80 -28.37 -27.75
CA LEU A 15 39.43 -27.15 -28.27
C LEU A 15 38.45 -26.27 -29.05
N PHE A 16 37.44 -26.86 -29.72
CA PHE A 16 36.39 -26.10 -30.39
C PHE A 16 35.44 -25.37 -29.43
N GLN A 17 35.25 -25.86 -28.19
CA GLN A 17 34.43 -25.19 -27.17
C GLN A 17 35.08 -23.90 -26.63
N ALA A 18 36.40 -23.78 -26.67
CA ALA A 18 37.11 -22.59 -26.20
C ALA A 18 36.96 -21.38 -27.15
N VAL A 19 36.62 -21.61 -28.42
CA VAL A 19 36.50 -20.55 -29.44
C VAL A 19 35.17 -19.78 -29.32
N LEU A 20 34.13 -20.39 -28.73
CA LEU A 20 32.80 -19.78 -28.59
C LEU A 20 32.63 -18.90 -27.35
N ALA A 21 33.63 -18.83 -26.46
CA ALA A 21 33.59 -18.09 -25.20
C ALA A 21 34.47 -16.83 -25.21
N GLN A 22 34.53 -16.11 -26.34
CA GLN A 22 35.25 -14.83 -26.38
C GLN A 22 34.35 -13.70 -25.88
N THR A 23 34.65 -13.23 -24.67
CA THR A 23 34.07 -12.01 -24.10
C THR A 23 35.00 -10.83 -24.37
N ARG A 24 34.43 -9.65 -24.59
CA ARG A 24 35.15 -8.37 -24.62
C ARG A 24 34.62 -7.43 -23.56
N THR A 25 35.48 -6.54 -23.10
CA THR A 25 35.13 -5.52 -22.12
C THR A 25 34.59 -4.29 -22.84
N VAL A 26 33.42 -3.82 -22.41
CA VAL A 26 32.80 -2.56 -22.83
C VAL A 26 32.80 -1.61 -21.65
N SER A 27 33.35 -0.43 -21.86
CA SER A 27 33.32 0.65 -20.87
C SER A 27 32.46 1.81 -21.35
N GLY A 28 32.12 2.72 -20.45
CA GLY A 28 31.32 3.87 -20.81
C GLY A 28 30.91 4.70 -19.61
N ARG A 29 30.13 5.75 -19.89
CA ARG A 29 29.56 6.63 -18.88
C ARG A 29 28.06 6.81 -19.09
N VAL A 30 27.30 6.72 -18.00
CA VAL A 30 25.88 7.05 -17.95
C VAL A 30 25.73 8.47 -17.43
N THR A 31 25.04 9.33 -18.19
CA THR A 31 24.85 10.73 -17.83
C THR A 31 23.39 11.17 -17.93
N ASP A 32 23.04 12.24 -17.23
CA ASP A 32 21.79 12.95 -17.45
C ASP A 32 21.86 13.68 -18.81
N ARG A 33 20.86 13.51 -19.67
CA ARG A 33 20.78 14.16 -20.98
C ARG A 33 20.65 15.69 -20.90
N LYS A 34 20.07 16.21 -19.82
CA LYS A 34 19.81 17.64 -19.60
C LYS A 34 21.00 18.35 -18.95
N THR A 35 21.60 17.75 -17.92
CA THR A 35 22.68 18.40 -17.16
C THR A 35 24.09 17.95 -17.59
N GLY A 36 24.20 16.78 -18.23
CA GLY A 36 25.50 16.17 -18.56
C GLY A 36 26.23 15.56 -17.36
N GLU A 37 25.62 15.60 -16.17
CA GLU A 37 26.19 15.03 -14.95
C GLU A 37 26.19 13.50 -15.00
N GLY A 38 27.18 12.88 -14.36
CA GLY A 38 27.27 11.43 -14.27
C GLY A 38 26.19 10.90 -13.35
N LEU A 39 25.52 9.82 -13.74
CA LEU A 39 24.47 9.20 -12.94
C LEU A 39 25.05 8.07 -12.10
N PRO A 40 25.21 8.24 -10.77
CA PRO A 40 25.68 7.19 -9.90
C PRO A 40 24.60 6.13 -9.66
N GLY A 41 25.01 4.86 -9.55
CA GLY A 41 24.10 3.76 -9.23
C GLY A 41 23.09 3.40 -10.34
N ALA A 42 23.27 3.91 -11.57
CA ALA A 42 22.49 3.46 -12.71
C ALA A 42 22.79 1.99 -12.99
N THR A 43 21.76 1.19 -13.27
CA THR A 43 21.87 -0.23 -13.58
C THR A 43 22.07 -0.42 -15.08
N ILE A 44 23.13 -1.14 -15.48
CA ILE A 44 23.45 -1.49 -16.86
C ILE A 44 23.36 -3.01 -17.00
N LEU A 45 22.39 -3.49 -17.79
CA LEU A 45 22.15 -4.92 -17.98
C LEU A 45 22.26 -5.29 -19.47
N LEU A 46 22.93 -6.39 -19.78
CA LEU A 46 22.91 -6.96 -21.12
C LEU A 46 21.58 -7.69 -21.36
N LYS A 47 20.79 -7.19 -22.32
CA LYS A 47 19.43 -7.67 -22.63
C LYS A 47 19.40 -9.18 -22.90
N GLY A 48 18.48 -9.87 -22.23
CA GLY A 48 18.32 -11.33 -22.36
C GLY A 48 19.28 -12.15 -21.48
N THR A 49 20.10 -11.51 -20.66
CA THR A 49 21.01 -12.20 -19.72
C THR A 49 20.88 -11.63 -18.31
N THR A 50 21.51 -12.28 -17.33
CA THR A 50 21.69 -11.75 -15.96
C THR A 50 23.00 -10.98 -15.78
N THR A 51 23.74 -10.73 -16.85
CA THR A 51 25.05 -10.07 -16.81
C THR A 51 24.84 -8.55 -16.80
N GLY A 52 25.10 -7.92 -15.65
CA GLY A 52 24.94 -6.48 -15.47
C GLY A 52 25.79 -5.93 -14.34
N ILE A 53 25.91 -4.59 -14.30
CA ILE A 53 26.70 -3.85 -13.31
C ILE A 53 26.01 -2.51 -12.99
N SER A 54 26.36 -1.90 -11.86
CA SER A 54 25.97 -0.53 -11.51
C SER A 54 27.07 0.46 -11.85
N SER A 55 26.71 1.68 -12.27
CA SER A 55 27.67 2.77 -12.46
C SER A 55 28.25 3.29 -11.14
N ASN A 56 29.47 3.82 -11.18
CA ASN A 56 30.16 4.42 -10.04
C ASN A 56 29.73 5.89 -9.77
N ALA A 57 30.36 6.57 -8.81
CA ALA A 57 30.04 7.95 -8.43
C ALA A 57 30.07 8.95 -9.61
N ASP A 58 30.97 8.75 -10.57
CA ASP A 58 31.10 9.59 -11.76
C ASP A 58 30.22 9.13 -12.93
N GLY A 59 29.39 8.09 -12.74
CA GLY A 59 28.55 7.47 -13.76
C GLY A 59 29.28 6.51 -14.69
N GLN A 60 30.54 6.16 -14.43
CA GLN A 60 31.31 5.24 -15.26
C GLN A 60 30.94 3.78 -14.98
N PHE A 61 31.01 2.94 -16.00
CA PHE A 61 30.79 1.50 -15.91
C PHE A 61 31.78 0.71 -16.77
N THR A 62 31.97 -0.56 -16.44
CA THR A 62 32.74 -1.52 -17.22
C THR A 62 32.08 -2.87 -17.13
N LEU A 63 31.70 -3.46 -18.27
CA LEU A 63 30.94 -4.70 -18.34
C LEU A 63 31.55 -5.63 -19.40
N ASN A 64 31.72 -6.90 -19.05
CA ASN A 64 32.13 -7.93 -20.01
C ASN A 64 30.91 -8.43 -20.78
N VAL A 65 30.97 -8.37 -22.11
CA VAL A 65 29.89 -8.79 -23.01
C VAL A 65 30.41 -9.78 -24.05
N PRO A 66 29.55 -10.63 -24.64
CA PRO A 66 29.96 -11.51 -25.73
C PRO A 66 30.50 -10.74 -26.95
N ASN A 67 31.46 -11.31 -27.68
CA ASN A 67 32.02 -10.70 -28.90
C ASN A 67 30.99 -10.46 -30.00
N THR A 68 29.86 -11.17 -29.97
CA THR A 68 28.72 -10.97 -30.88
C THR A 68 28.00 -9.64 -30.66
N GLY A 69 28.35 -8.88 -29.60
CA GLY A 69 27.70 -7.64 -29.22
C GLY A 69 26.41 -7.88 -28.43
N GLY A 70 25.51 -6.91 -28.47
CA GLY A 70 24.23 -6.98 -27.76
C GLY A 70 23.62 -5.60 -27.53
N VAL A 71 22.55 -5.59 -26.75
CA VAL A 71 21.83 -4.37 -26.35
C VAL A 71 21.96 -4.21 -24.84
N LEU A 72 22.48 -3.05 -24.41
CA LEU A 72 22.46 -2.65 -23.01
C LEU A 72 21.12 -2.01 -22.69
N VAL A 73 20.49 -2.49 -21.62
CA VAL A 73 19.34 -1.85 -21.00
C VAL A 73 19.87 -1.08 -19.81
N VAL A 74 19.70 0.24 -19.83
CA VAL A 74 20.15 1.12 -18.75
C VAL A 74 18.94 1.74 -18.07
N SER A 75 18.88 1.60 -16.75
CA SER A 75 17.83 2.18 -15.92
C SER A 75 18.42 2.89 -14.71
N SER A 76 17.78 3.97 -14.30
CA SER A 76 18.08 4.69 -13.06
C SER A 76 16.78 5.27 -12.49
N VAL A 77 16.74 5.46 -11.18
CA VAL A 77 15.55 6.01 -10.51
C VAL A 77 15.31 7.45 -10.99
N GLY A 78 14.09 7.76 -11.43
CA GLY A 78 13.75 9.06 -11.99
C GLY A 78 14.17 9.28 -13.45
N PHE A 79 14.65 8.24 -14.15
CA PHE A 79 15.07 8.31 -15.56
C PHE A 79 14.38 7.26 -16.43
N THR A 80 14.14 7.62 -17.68
CA THR A 80 13.50 6.71 -18.65
C THR A 80 14.50 5.62 -19.01
N THR A 81 14.07 4.36 -18.92
CA THR A 81 14.91 3.22 -19.31
C THR A 81 15.27 3.32 -20.80
N GLN A 82 16.55 3.21 -21.11
CA GLN A 82 17.06 3.32 -22.47
C GLN A 82 17.75 2.04 -22.90
N GLU A 83 17.44 1.61 -24.12
CA GLU A 83 18.14 0.51 -24.78
C GLU A 83 19.19 1.07 -25.74
N GLN A 84 20.43 0.60 -25.62
CA GLN A 84 21.55 1.02 -26.45
C GLN A 84 22.26 -0.20 -27.04
N ALA A 85 22.29 -0.30 -28.37
CA ALA A 85 23.09 -1.31 -29.05
C ALA A 85 24.58 -0.99 -28.89
N ILE A 86 25.37 -1.99 -28.50
CA ILE A 86 26.83 -1.87 -28.32
C ILE A 86 27.55 -1.89 -29.68
N GLY A 87 26.99 -2.61 -30.66
CA GLY A 87 27.60 -2.79 -31.98
C GLY A 87 28.99 -3.41 -31.88
N SER A 88 29.98 -2.84 -32.57
CA SER A 88 31.41 -3.23 -32.48
C SER A 88 32.24 -2.33 -31.54
N ALA A 89 31.65 -1.30 -30.93
CA ALA A 89 32.40 -0.35 -30.11
C ALA A 89 32.78 -0.92 -28.73
N SER A 90 33.97 -0.57 -28.23
CA SER A 90 34.43 -0.88 -26.87
C SER A 90 34.05 0.19 -25.85
N VAL A 91 33.64 1.38 -26.32
CA VAL A 91 33.22 2.50 -25.46
C VAL A 91 31.81 2.94 -25.87
N VAL A 92 30.88 2.97 -24.91
CA VAL A 92 29.48 3.33 -25.15
C VAL A 92 28.99 4.30 -24.07
N ASN A 93 28.79 5.57 -24.45
CA ASN A 93 28.23 6.58 -23.56
C ASN A 93 26.71 6.66 -23.73
N ILE A 94 25.97 6.74 -22.62
CA ILE A 94 24.52 6.63 -22.59
C ILE A 94 23.95 7.81 -21.81
N ALA A 95 23.17 8.66 -22.49
CA ALA A 95 22.55 9.82 -21.88
C ALA A 95 21.05 9.57 -21.63
N LEU A 96 20.67 9.37 -20.38
CA LEU A 96 19.29 9.10 -19.97
C LEU A 96 18.48 10.40 -19.91
N GLY A 97 17.25 10.36 -20.43
CA GLY A 97 16.28 11.43 -20.22
C GLY A 97 15.56 11.24 -18.88
N ALA A 98 15.32 12.32 -18.14
CA ALA A 98 14.49 12.29 -16.95
C ALA A 98 13.12 11.68 -17.27
N ASP A 99 12.66 10.75 -16.43
CA ASP A 99 11.32 10.19 -16.54
C ASP A 99 10.33 11.15 -15.89
N SER A 100 9.63 11.93 -16.70
CA SER A 100 8.55 12.79 -16.23
C SER A 100 7.33 12.01 -15.71
N LYS A 101 7.36 10.67 -15.70
CA LYS A 101 6.27 9.80 -15.24
C LYS A 101 6.41 9.31 -13.80
N GLN A 102 7.49 9.60 -13.05
CA GLN A 102 7.63 9.09 -11.67
C GLN A 102 7.55 10.16 -10.57
N LEU A 103 6.31 10.40 -10.13
CA LEU A 103 5.82 10.41 -8.73
C LEU A 103 4.45 11.13 -8.69
N ASN A 104 3.48 10.59 -9.43
CA ASN A 104 2.09 10.91 -9.16
C ASN A 104 1.59 9.86 -8.17
N GLU A 105 1.63 10.16 -6.87
CA GLU A 105 0.61 9.62 -5.98
C GLU A 105 -0.73 10.03 -6.60
N ILE A 106 -1.45 9.02 -7.09
CA ILE A 106 -2.76 9.21 -7.69
C ILE A 106 -3.74 9.33 -6.53
N VAL A 107 -4.42 10.47 -6.48
CA VAL A 107 -5.59 10.65 -5.64
C VAL A 107 -6.79 10.53 -6.57
N VAL A 108 -7.66 9.55 -6.33
CA VAL A 108 -8.90 9.34 -7.10
C VAL A 108 -9.92 10.36 -6.62
N VAL A 109 -9.87 11.61 -7.08
CA VAL A 109 -10.93 12.58 -6.76
C VAL A 109 -12.10 12.39 -7.73
N GLY A 110 -12.95 11.42 -7.38
CA GLY A 110 -14.37 11.29 -7.74
C GLY A 110 -14.83 11.11 -9.18
N TYR A 111 -14.09 11.44 -10.23
CA TYR A 111 -14.31 10.90 -11.60
C TYR A 111 -13.05 10.99 -12.49
N GLY A 112 -11.88 11.32 -11.93
CA GLY A 112 -10.61 11.36 -12.67
C GLY A 112 -9.38 11.25 -11.75
N THR A 113 -8.26 10.76 -12.30
CA THR A 113 -6.99 10.63 -11.58
C THR A 113 -6.23 11.96 -11.62
N GLN A 114 -6.06 12.63 -10.48
CA GLN A 114 -5.22 13.83 -10.39
C GLN A 114 -3.98 13.57 -9.53
N SER A 115 -2.88 14.24 -9.89
CA SER A 115 -1.64 14.18 -9.11
C SER A 115 -1.86 14.84 -7.74
N LYS A 116 -1.40 14.20 -6.66
CA LYS A 116 -1.41 14.73 -5.29
C LYS A 116 -0.84 16.16 -5.19
N ALA A 117 0.10 16.52 -6.07
CA ALA A 117 0.70 17.86 -6.12
C ALA A 117 -0.26 18.96 -6.62
N LEU A 118 -1.34 18.59 -7.33
CA LEU A 118 -2.31 19.52 -7.92
C LEU A 118 -3.60 19.64 -7.10
N VAL A 119 -3.79 18.78 -6.10
CA VAL A 119 -4.93 18.86 -5.19
C VAL A 119 -4.63 19.90 -4.12
N THR A 120 -5.18 21.10 -4.28
CA THR A 120 -5.06 22.20 -3.33
C THR A 120 -5.89 22.01 -2.05
N GLY A 121 -6.74 20.96 -1.99
CA GLY A 121 -7.56 20.61 -0.83
C GLY A 121 -6.85 19.70 0.17
N ALA A 122 -7.24 19.78 1.45
CA ALA A 122 -6.77 18.91 2.52
C ALA A 122 -7.29 17.48 2.31
N VAL A 123 -6.49 16.69 1.59
CA VAL A 123 -6.67 15.25 1.44
C VAL A 123 -5.71 14.51 2.35
N ALA A 124 -6.20 13.50 3.07
CA ALA A 124 -5.34 12.52 3.73
C ALA A 124 -5.46 11.18 3.03
N THR A 125 -4.32 10.58 2.72
CA THR A 125 -4.23 9.25 2.11
C THR A 125 -3.79 8.24 3.16
N VAL A 126 -4.47 7.11 3.20
CA VAL A 126 -4.14 5.94 4.01
C VAL A 126 -3.91 4.77 3.07
N ASP A 127 -2.64 4.36 2.94
CA ASP A 127 -2.24 3.26 2.07
C ASP A 127 -2.48 1.89 2.72
N ALA A 128 -2.78 0.87 1.91
CA ALA A 128 -2.90 -0.51 2.39
C ALA A 128 -1.70 -0.98 3.22
N LYS A 129 -0.49 -0.54 2.87
CA LYS A 129 0.75 -0.86 3.58
C LYS A 129 0.73 -0.47 5.06
N GLN A 130 -0.11 0.49 5.44
CA GLN A 130 -0.21 0.94 6.82
C GLN A 130 -1.09 0.00 7.67
N PHE A 131 -2.09 -0.70 7.10
CA PHE A 131 -3.03 -1.57 7.85
C PHE A 131 -2.91 -3.05 7.51
N GLN A 132 -2.27 -3.44 6.41
CA GLN A 132 -2.16 -4.84 6.02
C GLN A 132 -1.59 -5.76 7.11
N ASP A 133 -0.70 -5.23 7.98
CA ASP A 133 -0.05 -5.99 9.04
C ASP A 133 -0.80 -5.93 10.38
N GLN A 134 -1.94 -5.22 10.43
CA GLN A 134 -2.78 -5.10 11.62
C GLN A 134 -4.05 -5.93 11.43
N PRO A 135 -4.51 -6.66 12.47
CA PRO A 135 -5.78 -7.37 12.43
C PRO A 135 -6.93 -6.36 12.57
N VAL A 136 -7.20 -5.62 11.49
CA VAL A 136 -8.35 -4.74 11.38
C VAL A 136 -9.56 -5.56 10.95
N THR A 137 -10.63 -5.51 11.75
CA THR A 137 -11.87 -6.26 11.46
C THR A 137 -12.81 -5.50 10.52
N GLY A 138 -12.57 -4.20 10.33
CA GLY A 138 -13.34 -3.33 9.47
C GLY A 138 -12.50 -2.19 8.92
N LEU A 139 -12.95 -1.63 7.80
CA LEU A 139 -12.26 -0.56 7.07
C LEU A 139 -12.26 0.77 7.84
N ASP A 140 -13.32 1.03 8.57
CA ASP A 140 -13.48 2.11 9.54
C ASP A 140 -12.40 2.12 10.63
N GLN A 141 -12.06 0.95 11.17
CA GLN A 141 -10.98 0.79 12.16
C GLN A 141 -9.61 1.09 11.55
N ALA A 142 -9.41 0.77 10.27
CA ALA A 142 -8.15 1.07 9.57
C ALA A 142 -7.89 2.58 9.44
N LEU A 143 -8.90 3.43 9.56
CA LEU A 143 -8.74 4.89 9.57
C LEU A 143 -8.32 5.44 10.94
N GLN A 144 -8.44 4.66 12.01
CA GLN A 144 -8.23 5.12 13.38
C GLN A 144 -6.80 5.59 13.61
N GLY A 145 -6.65 6.88 13.91
CA GLY A 145 -5.34 7.49 14.22
C GLY A 145 -4.40 7.64 13.03
N ARG A 146 -4.87 7.40 11.80
CA ARG A 146 -4.02 7.40 10.59
C ARG A 146 -4.18 8.62 9.72
N ALA A 147 -5.28 9.34 9.91
CA ALA A 147 -5.54 10.59 9.22
C ALA A 147 -5.83 11.70 10.23
N SER A 148 -5.16 12.83 10.08
CA SER A 148 -5.36 14.00 10.93
C SER A 148 -6.79 14.53 10.82
N GLY A 149 -7.41 14.84 11.95
CA GLY A 149 -8.79 15.34 11.99
C GLY A 149 -9.85 14.29 11.69
N VAL A 150 -9.50 13.00 11.62
CA VAL A 150 -10.46 11.90 11.56
C VAL A 150 -10.58 11.28 12.94
N GLN A 151 -11.79 11.33 13.50
CA GLN A 151 -12.15 10.70 14.76
C GLN A 151 -12.93 9.43 14.45
N VAL A 152 -12.44 8.32 14.96
CA VAL A 152 -13.08 7.00 14.82
C VAL A 152 -13.47 6.55 16.21
N THR A 153 -14.78 6.46 16.47
CA THR A 153 -15.33 6.03 17.76
C THR A 153 -16.08 4.72 17.57
N SER A 154 -15.57 3.67 18.21
CA SER A 154 -16.25 2.39 18.30
C SER A 154 -17.15 2.38 19.54
N SER A 155 -18.42 2.04 19.37
CA SER A 155 -19.41 1.94 20.46
C SER A 155 -19.36 0.57 21.16
N SER A 156 -18.76 -0.45 20.53
CA SER A 156 -18.61 -1.79 21.12
C SER A 156 -17.40 -2.54 20.56
N GLY A 157 -16.84 -3.46 21.36
CA GLY A 157 -15.77 -4.37 20.91
C GLY A 157 -16.25 -5.56 20.08
N THR A 158 -17.48 -5.52 19.56
CA THR A 158 -18.06 -6.59 18.75
C THR A 158 -17.42 -6.57 17.35
N PRO A 159 -16.89 -7.70 16.84
CA PRO A 159 -16.43 -7.78 15.45
C PRO A 159 -17.56 -7.39 14.48
N GLY A 160 -17.28 -6.52 13.52
CA GLY A 160 -18.29 -5.99 12.58
C GLY A 160 -19.32 -5.03 13.21
N GLY A 161 -19.18 -4.69 14.49
CA GLY A 161 -20.03 -3.69 15.15
C GLY A 161 -19.82 -2.30 14.55
N GLY A 162 -20.89 -1.51 14.48
CA GLY A 162 -20.85 -0.16 13.91
C GLY A 162 -19.80 0.73 14.57
N VAL A 163 -18.90 1.28 13.76
CA VAL A 163 -17.94 2.31 14.16
C VAL A 163 -18.37 3.63 13.53
N SER A 164 -18.45 4.68 14.34
CA SER A 164 -18.77 6.02 13.86
C SER A 164 -17.49 6.75 13.48
N VAL A 165 -17.41 7.22 12.24
CA VAL A 165 -16.30 8.04 11.74
C VAL A 165 -16.77 9.48 11.60
N ARG A 166 -15.96 10.42 12.06
CA ARG A 166 -16.20 11.87 11.97
C ARG A 166 -14.98 12.56 11.40
N ILE A 167 -15.17 13.37 10.37
CA ILE A 167 -14.11 14.17 9.76
C ILE A 167 -14.29 15.62 10.23
N ARG A 168 -13.28 16.15 10.92
CA ARG A 168 -13.27 17.49 11.54
C ARG A 168 -14.32 17.73 12.63
N GLY A 169 -14.80 16.65 13.27
CA GLY A 169 -15.73 16.72 14.40
C GLY A 169 -17.18 16.55 13.98
N ALA A 170 -18.11 16.93 14.86
CA ALA A 170 -19.54 16.86 14.60
C ALA A 170 -20.01 18.18 13.99
N ASN A 171 -20.49 18.13 12.74
CA ASN A 171 -20.94 19.31 11.99
C ASN A 171 -22.46 19.56 12.13
N SER A 172 -23.18 18.68 12.82
CA SER A 172 -24.62 18.82 13.03
C SER A 172 -25.05 18.37 14.43
N ILE A 173 -26.04 19.08 14.96
CA ILE A 173 -26.69 18.79 16.25
C ILE A 173 -27.86 17.81 16.05
N THR A 174 -28.50 17.84 14.88
CA THR A 174 -29.76 17.10 14.60
C THR A 174 -29.68 16.15 13.41
N ALA A 175 -28.70 16.33 12.50
CA ALA A 175 -28.48 15.47 11.35
C ALA A 175 -27.26 14.55 11.54
N SER A 176 -27.17 13.49 10.73
CA SER A 176 -26.00 12.62 10.74
C SER A 176 -24.71 13.41 10.42
N SER A 177 -23.66 13.15 11.20
CA SER A 177 -22.32 13.69 10.99
C SER A 177 -21.36 12.67 10.36
N GLU A 178 -21.90 11.58 9.80
CA GLU A 178 -21.10 10.57 9.10
C GLU A 178 -20.65 11.08 7.71
N PRO A 179 -19.44 10.71 7.27
CA PRO A 179 -18.95 11.04 5.94
C PRO A 179 -19.63 10.18 4.88
N LEU A 180 -19.56 10.63 3.63
CA LEU A 180 -19.95 9.80 2.49
C LEU A 180 -18.83 8.82 2.17
N TYR A 181 -19.15 7.53 2.08
CA TYR A 181 -18.21 6.52 1.59
C TYR A 181 -18.41 6.30 0.10
N VAL A 182 -17.32 6.23 -0.65
CA VAL A 182 -17.35 6.00 -2.10
C VAL A 182 -16.37 4.90 -2.43
N ILE A 183 -16.82 3.83 -3.06
CA ILE A 183 -16.00 2.66 -3.36
C ILE A 183 -15.94 2.50 -4.86
N ASP A 184 -14.73 2.60 -5.42
CA ASP A 184 -14.49 2.55 -6.86
C ASP A 184 -15.43 3.49 -7.66
N GLY A 185 -15.74 4.67 -7.09
CA GLY A 185 -16.62 5.68 -7.67
C GLY A 185 -18.11 5.52 -7.35
N VAL A 186 -18.52 4.43 -6.69
CA VAL A 186 -19.93 4.21 -6.30
C VAL A 186 -20.15 4.68 -4.86
N PRO A 187 -21.05 5.66 -4.62
CA PRO A 187 -21.34 6.11 -3.27
C PRO A 187 -22.14 5.07 -2.50
N ILE A 188 -21.63 4.66 -1.34
CA ILE A 188 -22.29 3.75 -0.42
C ILE A 188 -22.87 4.57 0.72
N ASN A 189 -24.15 4.33 1.01
CA ASN A 189 -24.74 4.83 2.25
C ASN A 189 -24.38 3.87 3.37
N THR A 190 -23.67 4.37 4.38
CA THR A 190 -23.56 3.69 5.68
C THR A 190 -24.74 4.09 6.53
N GLY A 191 -25.95 3.71 6.09
CA GLY A 191 -27.16 3.88 6.89
C GLY A 191 -27.35 2.69 7.84
N SER A 192 -28.08 2.89 8.93
CA SER A 192 -28.68 1.78 9.69
C SER A 192 -29.69 1.07 8.78
N TYR A 193 -29.23 0.08 7.99
CA TYR A 193 -30.10 -0.69 7.09
C TYR A 193 -30.85 -1.82 7.83
N SER A 194 -30.44 -2.15 9.06
CA SER A 194 -31.15 -3.07 9.93
C SER A 194 -30.74 -2.86 11.39
N ASP A 195 -31.69 -2.58 12.27
CA ASP A 195 -31.52 -2.80 13.70
C ASP A 195 -31.46 -4.32 13.92
N ILE A 196 -30.26 -4.87 14.11
CA ILE A 196 -30.15 -6.25 14.61
C ILE A 196 -30.62 -6.16 16.06
N GLY A 197 -31.84 -6.62 16.31
CA GLY A 197 -32.68 -6.34 17.48
C GLY A 197 -32.20 -6.82 18.85
N VAL A 198 -30.90 -6.74 19.15
CA VAL A 198 -30.35 -6.96 20.49
C VAL A 198 -29.29 -5.89 20.78
N GLY A 199 -29.63 -4.88 21.59
CA GLY A 199 -28.67 -3.92 22.14
C GLY A 199 -28.39 -2.64 21.33
N ASN A 200 -29.31 -2.19 20.46
CA ASN A 200 -29.15 -0.97 19.63
C ASN A 200 -27.91 -1.00 18.72
N GLN A 201 -27.52 -2.18 18.21
CA GLN A 201 -26.35 -2.33 17.36
C GLN A 201 -26.70 -1.94 15.92
N GLN A 202 -26.01 -0.91 15.41
CA GLN A 202 -26.11 -0.50 14.01
C GLN A 202 -25.15 -1.31 13.15
N THR A 203 -25.66 -1.90 12.06
CA THR A 203 -24.84 -2.58 11.04
C THR A 203 -24.04 -1.58 10.23
N ASN A 204 -22.75 -1.83 10.04
CA ASN A 204 -21.92 -1.05 9.13
C ASN A 204 -21.82 -1.78 7.77
N ALA A 205 -22.31 -1.15 6.69
CA ALA A 205 -22.16 -1.67 5.33
C ALA A 205 -20.69 -1.83 4.90
N LEU A 206 -19.75 -1.18 5.59
CA LEU A 206 -18.32 -1.32 5.36
C LEU A 206 -17.72 -2.56 6.03
N ALA A 207 -18.43 -3.21 6.95
CA ALA A 207 -17.97 -4.43 7.61
C ALA A 207 -18.02 -5.63 6.64
N ASP A 208 -18.85 -5.57 5.59
CA ASP A 208 -18.92 -6.59 4.54
C ASP A 208 -17.72 -6.52 3.57
N ILE A 209 -16.90 -5.47 3.67
CA ILE A 209 -15.79 -5.23 2.77
C ILE A 209 -14.51 -5.74 3.43
N ASN A 210 -13.87 -6.68 2.76
CA ASN A 210 -12.60 -7.23 3.20
C ASN A 210 -11.50 -6.15 3.12
N PRO A 211 -10.84 -5.77 4.23
CA PRO A 211 -9.75 -4.80 4.21
C PRO A 211 -8.59 -5.21 3.31
N ASN A 212 -8.39 -6.52 3.08
CA ASN A 212 -7.34 -7.04 2.21
C ASN A 212 -7.57 -6.73 0.73
N ASP A 213 -8.78 -6.39 0.33
CA ASP A 213 -9.10 -6.02 -1.05
C ASP A 213 -8.90 -4.52 -1.30
N ILE A 214 -8.56 -3.75 -0.27
CA ILE A 214 -8.35 -2.30 -0.37
C ILE A 214 -6.92 -1.99 -0.83
N ALA A 215 -6.80 -1.13 -1.83
CA ALA A 215 -5.53 -0.59 -2.29
C ALA A 215 -5.16 0.70 -1.55
N SER A 216 -6.10 1.64 -1.47
CA SER A 216 -5.93 2.93 -0.80
C SER A 216 -7.26 3.48 -0.29
N MET A 217 -7.17 4.30 0.75
CA MET A 217 -8.28 5.12 1.24
C MET A 217 -7.86 6.59 1.20
N GLU A 218 -8.72 7.44 0.65
CA GLU A 218 -8.49 8.87 0.53
C GLU A 218 -9.62 9.63 1.21
N ILE A 219 -9.24 10.57 2.05
CA ILE A 219 -10.18 11.28 2.91
C ILE A 219 -10.17 12.74 2.47
N LEU A 220 -11.27 13.15 1.83
CA LEU A 220 -11.50 14.53 1.42
C LEU A 220 -12.12 15.28 2.59
N LYS A 221 -11.34 16.18 3.20
CA LYS A 221 -11.75 16.93 4.39
C LYS A 221 -12.34 18.29 4.06
N ASP A 222 -12.01 18.82 2.89
CA ASP A 222 -12.41 20.15 2.43
C ASP A 222 -13.57 20.11 1.44
N ALA A 223 -14.41 21.15 1.52
CA ALA A 223 -15.55 21.37 0.63
C ALA A 223 -15.16 21.45 -0.85
N SER A 224 -13.96 21.94 -1.17
CA SER A 224 -13.48 22.03 -2.57
C SER A 224 -13.22 20.66 -3.19
N ALA A 225 -12.67 19.73 -2.41
CA ALA A 225 -12.41 18.37 -2.86
C ALA A 225 -13.70 17.51 -2.83
N SER A 226 -14.58 17.76 -1.84
CA SER A 226 -15.82 17.01 -1.67
C SER A 226 -16.99 17.51 -2.54
N ALA A 227 -16.91 18.73 -3.11
CA ALA A 227 -17.97 19.36 -3.92
C ALA A 227 -18.50 18.49 -5.07
N ILE A 228 -17.67 17.60 -5.62
CA ILE A 228 -18.06 16.67 -6.70
C ILE A 228 -19.21 15.76 -6.26
N TYR A 229 -19.27 15.42 -4.97
CA TYR A 229 -20.30 14.53 -4.41
C TYR A 229 -21.51 15.28 -3.82
N GLY A 230 -21.56 16.60 -3.98
CA GLY A 230 -22.70 17.45 -3.62
C GLY A 230 -22.95 17.55 -2.12
N SER A 231 -24.23 17.75 -1.74
CA SER A 231 -24.63 18.00 -0.34
C SER A 231 -24.33 16.85 0.62
N ARG A 232 -24.27 15.61 0.11
CA ARG A 232 -23.91 14.41 0.90
C ARG A 232 -22.46 14.42 1.36
N ALA A 233 -21.64 15.28 0.75
CA ALA A 233 -20.22 15.44 1.02
C ALA A 233 -19.90 16.52 2.08
N ALA A 234 -20.94 17.10 2.71
CA ALA A 234 -20.81 18.16 3.70
C ALA A 234 -20.01 17.73 4.95
N ASN A 235 -20.05 16.45 5.30
CA ASN A 235 -19.30 15.86 6.40
C ASN A 235 -17.94 15.26 5.96
N GLY A 236 -17.51 15.54 4.73
CA GLY A 236 -16.35 14.94 4.09
C GLY A 236 -16.67 13.64 3.35
N VAL A 237 -15.68 13.14 2.60
CA VAL A 237 -15.82 11.92 1.78
C VAL A 237 -14.63 11.00 2.04
N VAL A 238 -14.92 9.71 2.22
CA VAL A 238 -13.91 8.66 2.28
C VAL A 238 -14.01 7.86 0.99
N LEU A 239 -13.00 7.97 0.15
CA LEU A 239 -12.89 7.27 -1.11
C LEU A 239 -12.04 6.03 -0.88
N ILE A 240 -12.54 4.91 -1.33
CA ILE A 240 -11.95 3.60 -1.14
C ILE A 240 -11.69 3.07 -2.54
N THR A 241 -10.44 2.77 -2.83
CA THR A 241 -10.04 2.15 -4.09
C THR A 241 -9.70 0.70 -3.82
N THR A 242 -10.32 -0.23 -4.53
CA THR A 242 -10.02 -1.66 -4.42
C THR A 242 -8.82 -2.07 -5.28
N LYS A 243 -8.22 -3.22 -4.95
CA LYS A 243 -7.11 -3.80 -5.71
C LYS A 243 -7.64 -4.31 -7.04
N HIS A 244 -7.14 -3.76 -8.14
CA HIS A 244 -7.40 -4.26 -9.49
C HIS A 244 -6.21 -5.05 -10.05
N GLY A 245 -6.50 -5.97 -10.97
CA GLY A 245 -5.48 -6.73 -11.69
C GLY A 245 -4.56 -5.82 -12.50
N GLN A 246 -3.25 -5.99 -12.35
CA GLN A 246 -2.24 -5.23 -13.10
C GLN A 246 -1.66 -6.10 -14.23
N GLN A 247 -1.37 -5.49 -15.38
CA GLN A 247 -0.64 -6.16 -16.45
C GLN A 247 0.75 -6.56 -15.96
N GLY A 248 1.14 -7.82 -16.22
CA GLY A 248 2.46 -8.33 -15.82
C GLY A 248 2.39 -9.77 -15.33
N LYS A 249 3.27 -10.12 -14.39
CA LYS A 249 3.36 -11.45 -13.82
C LYS A 249 2.25 -11.66 -12.79
N THR A 250 1.57 -12.80 -12.87
CA THR A 250 0.60 -13.23 -11.86
C THR A 250 1.26 -13.29 -10.49
N ARG A 251 0.70 -12.56 -9.52
CA ARG A 251 1.09 -12.63 -8.10
C ARG A 251 -0.06 -13.25 -7.33
N ILE A 252 0.23 -14.30 -6.58
CA ILE A 252 -0.72 -14.95 -5.68
C ILE A 252 -0.23 -14.70 -4.26
N SER A 253 -1.09 -14.15 -3.42
CA SER A 253 -0.86 -13.96 -1.98
C SER A 253 -1.86 -14.79 -1.20
N LEU A 254 -1.40 -15.42 -0.11
CA LEU A 254 -2.22 -16.17 0.83
C LEU A 254 -1.95 -15.62 2.23
N ASP A 255 -3.00 -15.08 2.85
CA ASP A 255 -2.95 -14.51 4.18
C ASP A 255 -3.70 -15.43 5.15
N VAL A 256 -3.03 -15.87 6.21
CA VAL A 256 -3.59 -16.73 7.25
C VAL A 256 -3.33 -16.09 8.61
N TYR A 257 -4.38 -15.87 9.39
CA TYR A 257 -4.27 -15.32 10.74
C TYR A 257 -5.08 -16.16 11.73
N GLY A 258 -4.67 -16.13 13.00
CA GLY A 258 -5.37 -16.77 14.11
C GLY A 258 -5.14 -15.98 15.39
N GLY A 259 -6.17 -15.88 16.24
CA GLY A 259 -6.10 -15.10 17.48
C GLY A 259 -7.14 -15.55 18.50
N VAL A 260 -6.93 -15.17 19.76
CA VAL A 260 -7.86 -15.38 20.87
C VAL A 260 -8.31 -14.02 21.40
N GLN A 261 -9.59 -13.91 21.73
CA GLN A 261 -10.18 -12.69 22.29
C GLN A 261 -10.50 -12.93 23.77
N GLN A 262 -10.03 -12.03 24.64
CA GLN A 262 -10.31 -12.04 26.07
C GLN A 262 -10.78 -10.65 26.52
N VAL A 263 -11.72 -10.62 27.45
CA VAL A 263 -12.21 -9.37 28.04
C VAL A 263 -11.08 -8.75 28.85
N ARG A 264 -10.63 -7.53 28.48
CA ARG A 264 -9.52 -6.86 29.19
C ARG A 264 -9.90 -6.32 30.56
N LYS A 265 -11.15 -5.92 30.75
CA LYS A 265 -11.63 -5.27 31.97
C LYS A 265 -13.08 -5.59 32.19
N GLU A 266 -13.34 -6.29 33.28
CA GLU A 266 -14.68 -6.45 33.83
C GLU A 266 -14.93 -5.33 34.83
N LEU A 267 -16.18 -4.86 34.91
CA LEU A 267 -16.56 -3.93 35.96
C LEU A 267 -16.49 -4.68 37.29
N ALA A 268 -15.82 -4.08 38.27
CA ALA A 268 -15.84 -4.60 39.64
C ALA A 268 -17.27 -4.46 40.18
N VAL A 269 -18.04 -5.53 40.06
CA VAL A 269 -19.39 -5.63 40.62
C VAL A 269 -19.30 -6.15 42.05
N LEU A 270 -20.27 -5.76 42.86
CA LEU A 270 -20.40 -6.25 44.22
C LEU A 270 -20.64 -7.77 44.17
N ASN A 271 -19.89 -8.51 44.99
CA ASN A 271 -20.23 -9.90 45.28
C ASN A 271 -21.49 -9.96 46.18
N GLY A 272 -22.05 -11.16 46.36
CA GLY A 272 -23.30 -11.32 47.13
C GLY A 272 -23.25 -10.74 48.54
N GLN A 273 -22.11 -10.88 49.24
CA GLN A 273 -21.91 -10.33 50.58
C GLN A 273 -21.85 -8.80 50.56
N GLN A 274 -21.07 -8.23 49.63
CA GLN A 274 -20.96 -6.78 49.47
C GLN A 274 -22.30 -6.13 49.10
N ALA A 275 -23.14 -6.83 48.33
CA ALA A 275 -24.49 -6.38 48.04
C ALA A 275 -25.39 -6.40 49.29
N GLN A 276 -25.30 -7.45 50.12
CA GLN A 276 -26.02 -7.52 51.40
C GLN A 276 -25.56 -6.42 52.35
N ASP A 277 -24.26 -6.19 52.47
CA ASP A 277 -23.69 -5.14 53.31
C ASP A 277 -24.16 -3.76 52.86
N LEU A 278 -24.17 -3.48 51.55
CA LEU A 278 -24.69 -2.23 50.99
C LEU A 278 -26.20 -2.04 51.24
N ILE A 279 -26.99 -3.12 51.11
CA ILE A 279 -28.43 -3.09 51.42
C ILE A 279 -28.65 -2.83 52.91
N ASN A 280 -27.83 -3.43 53.78
CA ASN A 280 -27.92 -3.27 55.22
C ASN A 280 -27.45 -1.88 55.68
N GLU A 281 -26.43 -1.33 55.04
CA GLU A 281 -26.02 0.06 55.22
C GLU A 281 -27.13 1.02 54.78
N SER A 282 -27.75 0.78 53.63
CA SER A 282 -28.91 1.55 53.15
C SER A 282 -30.08 1.50 54.12
N ARG A 283 -30.41 0.31 54.68
CA ARG A 283 -31.45 0.14 55.70
C ARG A 283 -31.13 0.89 56.99
N THR A 284 -29.89 0.81 57.45
CA THR A 284 -29.43 1.51 58.66
C THR A 284 -29.51 3.02 58.48
N ASN A 285 -29.14 3.55 57.32
CA ASN A 285 -29.22 4.97 56.99
C ASN A 285 -30.66 5.52 56.99
N VAL A 286 -31.67 4.69 56.72
CA VAL A 286 -33.10 5.04 56.83
C VAL A 286 -33.74 4.65 58.17
N GLY A 287 -32.93 4.21 59.14
CA GLY A 287 -33.39 3.85 60.49
C GLY A 287 -34.08 2.48 60.61
N ALA A 288 -33.99 1.63 59.59
CA ALA A 288 -34.50 0.26 59.62
C ALA A 288 -33.42 -0.72 60.08
N ALA A 289 -33.83 -1.81 60.73
CA ALA A 289 -32.90 -2.88 61.13
C ALA A 289 -32.32 -3.60 59.88
N PRO A 290 -31.05 -4.07 59.94
CA PRO A 290 -30.43 -4.85 58.87
C PRO A 290 -31.26 -6.09 58.54
N ALA A 291 -31.33 -6.46 57.26
CA ALA A 291 -31.88 -7.76 56.87
C ALA A 291 -30.82 -8.83 57.04
N THR A 292 -31.20 -9.90 57.74
CA THR A 292 -30.46 -11.16 57.86
C THR A 292 -30.45 -11.93 56.55
#